data_AF-A0A662RLF2-F1
#
_entry.id   AF-A0A662RLF2-F1
#
_cell.length_a   1.000
_cell.length_b   1.000
_cell.length_c   1.000
_cell.angle_alpha   90.00
_cell.angle_beta   90.00
_cell.angle_gamma   90.00
#
_symmetry.space_group_name_H-M   'P 1'
#
loop_
_entity.id
_entity.type
_entity.pdbx_description
1 polymer ?
#
loop_
_entity_poly.entity_id
_entity_poly.type
_entity_poly.pdbx_seq_one_letter_code
_entity_poly.pdbx_strand_id
1 'polypeptide(L)'
;ALKAAELDVDIIMFDNMSAKDVKAGVQLLEEHGFHTRTGTGLILEASGEINLSNVSKFAATGVDVLSSGMLTYGAKWLGFSLDVV
;
A
#
# COMPACT_ATOMS: atom_id res chain seq x y z
N ALA A 1 3.95 -2.88 -13.74
CA ALA A 1 2.61 -3.36 -13.39
C ALA A 1 2.13 -4.40 -14.40
N LEU A 2 1.61 -4.03 -15.58
CA LEU A 2 1.07 -5.01 -16.56
C LEU A 2 2.02 -6.18 -16.89
N LYS A 3 3.25 -5.89 -17.28
CA LYS A 3 4.26 -6.92 -17.57
C LYS A 3 4.49 -7.89 -16.41
N ALA A 4 4.35 -7.43 -15.16
CA ALA A 4 4.50 -8.30 -13.99
C ALA A 4 3.21 -9.09 -13.74
N ALA A 5 2.05 -8.49 -13.96
CA ALA A 5 0.76 -9.16 -13.83
C ALA A 5 0.59 -10.31 -14.85
N GLU A 6 1.12 -10.16 -16.06
CA GLU A 6 1.19 -11.22 -17.08
C GLU A 6 2.02 -12.44 -16.67
N LEU A 7 2.86 -12.31 -15.63
CA LEU A 7 3.68 -13.40 -15.10
C LEU A 7 2.99 -14.18 -13.96
N ASP A 8 1.70 -13.93 -13.72
CA ASP A 8 0.89 -14.62 -12.70
C ASP A 8 1.48 -14.50 -11.29
N VAL A 9 1.96 -13.29 -10.96
CA VAL A 9 2.50 -12.98 -9.62
C VAL A 9 1.37 -12.76 -8.62
N ASP A 10 1.61 -13.11 -7.35
CA ASP A 10 0.62 -12.91 -6.29
C ASP A 10 0.45 -11.45 -5.89
N ILE A 11 1.55 -10.67 -5.92
CA ILE A 11 1.61 -9.30 -5.40
C ILE A 11 2.42 -8.40 -6.33
N ILE A 12 1.90 -7.20 -6.61
CA ILE A 12 2.67 -6.10 -7.21
C ILE A 12 2.75 -4.95 -6.23
N MET A 13 3.97 -4.51 -5.96
CA MET A 13 4.25 -3.33 -5.15
C MET A 13 4.55 -2.12 -6.03
N PHE A 14 3.84 -1.02 -5.78
CA PHE A 14 4.15 0.32 -6.27
C PHE A 14 5.08 1.02 -5.29
N ASP A 15 6.38 1.04 -5.59
CA ASP A 15 7.42 1.61 -4.71
C ASP A 15 7.71 3.09 -5.04
N ASN A 16 7.70 3.95 -4.02
CA ASN A 16 8.04 5.39 -4.09
C ASN A 16 7.28 6.16 -5.21
N MET A 17 6.07 5.70 -5.56
CA MET A 17 5.23 6.34 -6.56
C MET A 17 4.29 7.36 -5.91
N SER A 18 3.93 8.41 -6.66
CA SER A 18 2.90 9.34 -6.18
C SER A 18 1.54 8.66 -6.10
N ALA A 19 0.66 9.07 -5.18
CA ALA A 19 -0.68 8.51 -5.09
C ALA A 19 -1.48 8.62 -6.41
N LYS A 20 -1.19 9.64 -7.22
CA LYS A 20 -1.79 9.79 -8.56
C LYS A 20 -1.34 8.67 -9.50
N ASP A 21 -0.04 8.36 -9.52
CA ASP A 21 0.52 7.34 -10.40
C ASP A 21 0.15 5.94 -9.93
N VAL A 22 0.09 5.71 -8.61
CA VAL A 22 -0.44 4.47 -8.02
C VAL A 22 -1.88 4.27 -8.49
N LYS A 23 -2.74 5.28 -8.37
CA LYS A 23 -4.14 5.20 -8.82
C LYS A 23 -4.25 4.88 -10.31
N ALA A 24 -3.43 5.51 -11.14
CA ALA A 24 -3.38 5.21 -12.58
C ALA A 24 -2.92 3.76 -12.85
N GLY A 25 -1.96 3.26 -12.07
CA GLY A 25 -1.49 1.88 -12.14
C GLY A 25 -2.56 0.87 -11.73
N VAL A 26 -3.31 1.14 -10.65
CA VAL A 26 -4.45 0.32 -10.22
C VAL A 26 -5.51 0.27 -11.33
N GLN A 27 -5.93 1.43 -11.86
CA GLN A 27 -6.91 1.50 -12.94
C GLN A 27 -6.46 0.72 -14.18
N LEU A 28 -5.19 0.84 -14.57
CA LEU A 28 -4.63 0.09 -15.70
C LEU A 28 -4.74 -1.43 -15.49
N LEU A 29 -4.45 -1.93 -14.28
CA LEU A 29 -4.56 -3.35 -13.96
C LEU A 29 -6.02 -3.82 -13.90
N GLU A 30 -6.94 -2.99 -13.41
CA GLU A 30 -8.39 -3.26 -13.43
C GLU A 30 -8.92 -3.36 -14.87
N GLU A 31 -8.55 -2.41 -15.74
CA GLU A 31 -8.96 -2.38 -17.16
C GLU A 31 -8.51 -3.61 -17.94
N HIS A 32 -7.37 -4.21 -17.55
CA HIS A 32 -6.83 -5.43 -18.17
C HIS A 32 -7.28 -6.72 -17.44
N GLY A 33 -8.16 -6.61 -16.44
CA GLY A 33 -8.76 -7.74 -15.73
C GLY A 33 -7.84 -8.43 -14.72
N PHE A 34 -6.67 -7.87 -14.43
CA PHE A 34 -5.73 -8.43 -13.45
C PHE A 34 -6.14 -8.16 -12.01
N HIS A 35 -6.83 -7.05 -11.76
CA HIS A 35 -7.29 -6.66 -10.44
C HIS A 35 -8.81 -6.49 -10.45
N THR A 36 -9.51 -7.18 -9.54
CA THR A 36 -10.96 -7.02 -9.37
C THR A 36 -11.25 -6.84 -7.88
N ARG A 37 -12.14 -5.89 -7.55
CA ARG A 37 -12.62 -5.70 -6.16
C ARG A 37 -13.34 -6.93 -5.58
N THR A 38 -13.64 -7.93 -6.41
CA THR A 38 -14.29 -9.19 -6.03
C THR A 38 -13.31 -10.31 -5.70
N GLY A 39 -11.99 -10.06 -5.68
CA GLY A 39 -11.05 -10.84 -4.87
C GLY A 39 -10.42 -12.06 -5.53
N THR A 40 -10.19 -12.07 -6.84
CA THR A 40 -9.48 -13.19 -7.49
C THR A 40 -8.39 -12.68 -8.43
N GLY A 41 -7.12 -12.81 -8.04
CA GLY A 41 -5.97 -12.67 -8.93
C GLY A 41 -4.74 -12.08 -8.25
N LEU A 42 -4.73 -10.76 -8.05
CA LEU A 42 -3.51 -9.99 -7.80
C LEU A 42 -3.70 -8.98 -6.67
N ILE A 43 -2.84 -9.04 -5.65
CA ILE A 43 -2.78 -8.06 -4.55
C ILE A 43 -1.93 -6.87 -5.00
N LEU A 44 -2.45 -5.67 -4.79
CA LEU A 44 -1.74 -4.42 -5.04
C LEU A 44 -1.29 -3.79 -3.72
N GLU A 45 0.01 -3.54 -3.61
CA GLU A 45 0.63 -2.88 -2.48
C GLU A 45 1.18 -1.51 -2.89
N ALA A 46 1.03 -0.49 -2.03
CA ALA A 46 1.80 0.74 -2.15
C ALA A 46 2.79 0.86 -0.98
N SER A 47 4.04 1.25 -1.31
CA SER A 47 5.12 1.48 -0.35
C SER A 47 5.93 2.73 -0.69
N GLY A 48 6.81 3.13 0.23
CA GLY A 48 7.69 4.29 0.07
C GLY A 48 7.08 5.59 0.62
N GLU A 49 7.76 6.20 1.60
CA GLU A 49 7.41 7.49 2.22
C GLU A 49 5.96 7.66 2.74
N ILE A 50 5.21 6.56 2.91
CA ILE A 50 3.86 6.57 3.47
C ILE A 50 3.93 6.85 4.98
N ASN A 51 3.15 7.82 5.43
CA ASN A 51 3.06 8.27 6.82
C ASN A 51 1.65 8.80 7.14
N LEU A 52 1.40 9.17 8.40
CA LEU A 52 0.06 9.60 8.85
C LEU A 52 -0.53 10.78 8.06
N SER A 53 0.30 11.66 7.49
CA SER A 53 -0.18 12.84 6.74
C SER A 53 -0.67 12.50 5.32
N ASN A 54 -0.21 11.40 4.73
CA ASN A 54 -0.50 11.03 3.35
C ASN A 54 -1.21 9.67 3.20
N VAL A 55 -1.27 8.85 4.25
CA VAL A 55 -1.85 7.50 4.22
C VAL A 55 -3.27 7.45 3.66
N SER A 56 -4.11 8.45 3.97
CA SER A 56 -5.48 8.53 3.45
C SER A 56 -5.54 8.73 1.93
N LYS A 57 -4.56 9.44 1.36
CA LYS A 57 -4.46 9.64 -0.10
C LYS A 57 -4.10 8.34 -0.80
N PHE A 58 -3.17 7.57 -0.24
CA PHE A 58 -2.78 6.27 -0.78
C PHE A 58 -3.88 5.22 -0.59
N ALA A 59 -4.60 5.21 0.54
CA ALA A 59 -5.75 4.33 0.75
C ALA A 59 -6.86 4.56 -0.29
N ALA A 60 -7.04 5.79 -0.77
CA ALA A 60 -8.03 6.13 -1.79
C ALA A 60 -7.61 5.76 -3.23
N THR A 61 -6.41 5.18 -3.43
CA THR A 61 -5.93 4.79 -4.77
C THR A 61 -6.53 3.48 -5.28
N GLY A 62 -7.06 2.65 -4.37
CA GLY A 62 -7.62 1.33 -4.70
C GLY A 62 -6.64 0.16 -4.51
N VAL A 63 -5.47 0.39 -3.89
CA VAL A 63 -4.58 -0.70 -3.45
C VAL A 63 -5.17 -1.48 -2.28
N ASP A 64 -4.80 -2.75 -2.16
CA ASP A 64 -5.24 -3.64 -1.08
C ASP A 64 -4.40 -3.45 0.19
N VAL A 65 -3.10 -3.18 0.02
CA VAL A 65 -2.13 -3.10 1.12
C VAL A 65 -1.37 -1.78 1.06
N LEU A 66 -1.19 -1.17 2.24
CA LEU A 66 -0.24 -0.08 2.44
C LEU A 66 0.83 -0.54 3.43
N SER A 67 2.08 -0.52 3.00
CA SER A 67 3.21 -0.75 3.91
C SER A 67 3.90 0.56 4.26
N SER A 68 4.33 0.68 5.52
CA SER A 68 4.99 1.89 6.00
C SER A 68 6.05 1.56 7.05
N GLY A 69 7.31 1.88 6.73
CA GLY A 69 8.40 1.78 7.69
C GLY A 69 8.28 2.77 8.86
N MET A 70 7.48 3.84 8.73
CA MET A 70 7.25 4.80 9.83
C MET A 70 6.64 4.15 11.07
N LEU A 71 5.96 3.01 10.91
CA LEU A 71 5.42 2.23 12.02
C LEU A 71 6.50 1.62 12.91
N THR A 72 7.74 1.46 12.42
CA THR A 72 8.84 0.87 13.16
C THR A 72 9.92 1.89 13.48
N TYR A 73 10.60 2.47 12.48
CA TYR A 73 11.70 3.41 12.73
C TYR A 73 11.22 4.81 13.15
N GLY A 74 9.97 5.17 12.84
CA GLY A 74 9.39 6.49 13.11
C GLY A 74 8.42 6.51 14.29
N ALA A 75 8.21 5.38 14.97
CA ALA A 75 7.24 5.27 16.04
C ALA A 75 7.70 5.97 17.32
N LYS A 76 6.76 6.63 18.01
CA LYS A 76 7.00 7.21 19.33
C LYS A 76 6.78 6.15 20.41
N TRP A 77 7.71 6.07 21.35
CA TRP A 77 7.59 5.22 22.54
C TRP A 77 6.46 5.73 23.43
N LEU A 78 5.69 4.80 24.00
CA LEU A 78 4.73 5.13 25.05
C LEU A 78 5.47 5.25 26.38
N GLY A 79 5.24 6.35 27.10
CA GLY A 79 5.77 6.54 28.45
C GLY A 79 4.95 5.75 29.44
N PHE A 80 5.58 4.81 30.14
CA PHE A 80 4.98 4.06 31.24
C PHE A 80 5.68 4.39 32.56
N SER A 81 4.92 4.53 33.64
CA SER A 81 5.41 4.62 35.01
C SER A 81 4.75 3.54 35.86
N LEU A 82 5.45 3.05 36.88
CA LEU A 82 4.94 2.12 37.87
C LEU A 82 5.09 2.77 39.24
N ASP A 83 3.96 3.08 39.88
CA ASP A 83 3.92 3.55 41.27
C ASP A 83 3.56 2.38 42.19
N VAL A 84 4.38 2.15 43.21
CA VAL A 84 4.19 1.09 44.21
C VAL A 84 3.78 1.74 45.53
N VAL A 85 2.69 1.25 46.13
CA VAL A 85 2.15 1.68 47.43
C VAL A 85 2.39 0.60 48.47
#